data_AF-A6FAX1-F1
#
_entry.id   AF-A6FAX1-F1
#
_cell.length_a   1.000
_cell.length_b   1.000
_cell.length_c   1.000
_cell.angle_alpha   90.00
_cell.angle_beta   90.00
_cell.angle_gamma   90.00
#
_symmetry.space_group_name_H-M   'P 1'
#
loop_
_entity.id
_entity.type
_entity.pdbx_description
1 polymer ?
#
loop_
_entity_poly.entity_id
_entity_poly.type
_entity_poly.pdbx_seq_one_letter_code
_entity_poly.pdbx_strand_id
1 'polypeptide(L)'
;MDVLINDKKKQLIIGAVVLLLCFYSAIANSYTNDNNTATNDALINQLPTTTSCPGYQNISNKPFSILACFAATLGNNRTNQTLIRDAYRQFHALNWPVDGDTIGLPNYALKSSEQADTFPVWQSWPTTHQVKYTDINNWDENDFTIPTSCGYLFEKTSQGKGSKYTAFIKQYPTVPRGPKIEVLTNAVNPQNDIVVDINAQAVRYQVYMNKPAFEFSKGLSSSVTDDINYPVAKGVSEQYGITQSAVRGAIFIKAAWKVLQPEEFANYHKSFAVVTSETADGMEICELNVVGLSAMHIVNKNNPKNIGSPGSSANETNKWSWATYEFVGNAPSYTFTEDGIEELTENSIKPTLGNSWAFFKQDWTGLRKVCVNEKGLWQQNLSSCPINKNGCGKEEPCEKSTIVLHPSEQDVKNLTSYNNATMRELKNSVWKNYRIINNQWSDMGYVKPEKLENPILEAFSKKRTSCSGCHKRANKAKFNDFIFSERIKDVFTGTKINLSN
;
A
#
# COMPACT_ATOMS: atom_id res chain seq x y z
N MET A 1 79.96 -5.67 15.04
CA MET A 1 79.27 -4.45 14.52
C MET A 1 77.78 -4.69 14.25
N ASP A 2 77.20 -5.81 14.70
CA ASP A 2 75.81 -6.21 14.38
C ASP A 2 74.82 -6.19 15.54
N VAL A 3 75.15 -5.55 16.66
CA VAL A 3 74.26 -5.50 17.85
C VAL A 3 73.65 -4.10 18.07
N LEU A 4 74.06 -3.09 17.30
CA LEU A 4 73.62 -1.69 17.50
C LEU A 4 72.52 -1.19 16.54
N ILE A 5 72.03 -2.04 15.63
CA ILE A 5 71.05 -1.61 14.61
C ILE A 5 69.59 -1.94 15.00
N ASN A 6 69.36 -2.80 16.00
CA ASN A 6 68.02 -3.30 16.31
C ASN A 6 67.21 -2.43 17.29
N ASP A 7 67.85 -1.45 17.96
CA ASP A 7 67.17 -0.64 18.99
C ASP A 7 66.55 0.65 18.43
N LYS A 8 67.08 1.20 17.33
CA LYS A 8 66.53 2.41 16.69
C LYS A 8 65.23 2.16 15.91
N LYS A 9 64.96 0.91 15.48
CA LYS A 9 63.68 0.56 14.82
C LYS A 9 62.52 0.36 15.80
N LYS A 10 62.78 -0.01 17.05
CA LYS A 10 61.73 -0.16 18.07
C LYS A 10 61.25 1.18 18.65
N GLN A 11 62.13 2.18 18.76
CA GLN A 11 61.71 3.51 19.23
C GLN A 11 60.94 4.33 18.17
N LEU A 12 61.13 4.06 16.87
CA LEU A 12 60.37 4.76 15.81
C LEU A 12 58.93 4.24 15.66
N ILE A 13 58.66 2.99 16.04
CA ILE A 13 57.32 2.39 15.95
C ILE A 13 56.45 2.75 17.17
N ILE A 14 57.06 2.94 18.34
CA ILE A 14 56.32 3.34 19.55
C ILE A 14 55.94 4.84 19.51
N GLY A 15 56.76 5.70 18.87
CA GLY A 15 56.42 7.12 18.68
C GLY A 15 55.27 7.38 17.70
N ALA A 16 55.08 6.53 16.68
CA ALA A 16 53.99 6.66 15.71
C ALA A 16 52.64 6.13 16.21
N VAL A 17 52.63 5.17 17.14
CA VAL A 17 51.40 4.62 17.73
C VAL A 17 50.83 5.54 18.82
N VAL A 18 51.66 6.28 19.55
CA VAL A 18 51.20 7.23 20.58
C VAL A 18 50.66 8.53 19.97
N LEU A 19 51.18 8.98 18.82
CA LEU A 19 50.62 10.16 18.13
C LEU A 19 49.30 9.87 17.38
N LEU A 20 49.03 8.61 17.00
CA LEU A 20 47.74 8.21 16.41
C LEU A 20 46.63 8.02 17.46
N LEU A 21 46.99 7.77 18.72
CA LEU A 21 46.02 7.59 19.82
C LEU A 21 45.60 8.90 20.49
N CYS A 22 46.35 10.00 20.31
CA CYS A 22 45.96 11.33 20.81
C CYS A 22 45.09 12.14 19.82
N PHE A 23 44.95 11.70 18.57
CA PHE A 23 43.98 12.28 17.62
C PHE A 23 42.64 11.54 17.58
N TYR A 24 42.51 10.39 18.25
CA TYR A 24 41.26 9.63 18.34
C TYR A 24 40.43 9.91 19.59
N SER A 25 40.94 10.70 20.54
CA SER A 25 40.26 11.01 21.81
C SER A 25 39.70 12.43 21.91
N ALA A 26 39.72 13.20 20.81
CA ALA A 26 39.06 14.51 20.71
C ALA A 26 37.83 14.52 19.75
N ILE A 27 37.32 13.34 19.36
CA ILE A 27 36.04 13.17 18.67
C ILE A 27 35.18 12.19 19.46
N ALA A 28 34.87 12.55 20.70
CA ALA A 28 33.80 11.91 21.45
C ALA A 28 33.21 12.94 22.40
N ASN A 29 31.89 13.12 22.30
CA ASN A 29 31.03 14.03 23.08
C ASN A 29 30.95 15.48 22.60
N SER A 30 30.77 15.69 21.30
CA SER A 30 29.65 16.55 20.91
C SER A 30 28.38 15.71 21.00
N TYR A 31 27.81 15.64 22.20
CA TYR A 31 26.41 15.27 22.39
C TYR A 31 25.61 16.38 21.72
N THR A 32 25.40 16.27 20.41
CA THR A 32 24.49 17.13 19.67
C THR A 32 23.13 16.91 20.29
N ASN A 33 22.62 17.94 20.98
CA ASN A 33 21.22 17.99 21.39
C ASN A 33 20.36 17.53 20.20
N ASP A 34 19.63 16.44 20.45
CA ASP A 34 18.99 15.59 19.46
C ASP A 34 17.70 16.22 18.91
N ASN A 35 17.80 17.48 18.49
CA ASN A 35 16.73 18.19 17.79
C ASN A 35 16.56 17.71 16.34
N ASN A 36 17.45 16.83 15.85
CA ASN A 36 17.40 16.25 14.51
C ASN A 36 16.52 14.99 14.41
N THR A 37 16.30 14.25 15.50
CA THR A 37 15.47 13.03 15.46
C THR A 37 13.98 13.39 15.32
N ALA A 38 13.51 14.40 16.06
CA ALA A 38 12.12 14.87 15.97
C ALA A 38 11.75 15.47 14.61
N THR A 39 12.70 16.15 13.92
CA THR A 39 12.47 16.67 12.58
C THR A 39 12.38 15.54 11.56
N ASN A 40 13.26 14.53 11.64
CA ASN A 40 13.22 13.36 10.77
C ASN A 40 11.92 12.56 10.92
N ASP A 41 11.43 12.38 12.15
CA ASP A 41 10.17 11.68 12.38
C ASP A 41 8.96 12.40 11.76
N ALA A 42 8.94 13.73 11.82
CA ALA A 42 7.86 14.49 11.17
C ALA A 42 7.89 14.35 9.65
N LEU A 43 9.08 14.30 9.05
CA LEU A 43 9.29 14.09 7.62
C LEU A 43 8.88 12.69 7.17
N ILE A 44 9.34 11.66 7.86
CA ILE A 44 9.00 10.24 7.60
C ILE A 44 7.48 10.02 7.73
N ASN A 45 6.83 10.69 8.68
CA ASN A 45 5.39 10.63 8.84
C ASN A 45 4.59 11.56 7.91
N GLN A 46 5.29 12.23 6.98
CA GLN A 46 4.74 13.15 5.98
C GLN A 46 3.80 14.19 6.59
N LEU A 47 4.15 14.65 7.79
CA LEU A 47 3.39 15.65 8.50
C LEU A 47 3.64 17.02 7.85
N PRO A 48 2.59 17.84 7.69
CA PRO A 48 2.75 19.16 7.13
C PRO A 48 3.47 20.05 8.13
N THR A 49 4.70 20.43 7.81
CA THR A 49 5.44 21.47 8.55
C THR A 49 5.71 22.65 7.64
N THR A 50 5.91 23.83 8.23
CA THR A 50 6.21 25.06 7.49
C THR A 50 7.52 24.98 6.70
N THR A 51 8.47 24.16 7.16
CA THR A 51 9.79 24.00 6.55
C THR A 51 9.83 22.88 5.51
N SER A 52 9.18 21.75 5.77
CA SER A 52 9.28 20.56 4.92
C SER A 52 8.25 20.48 3.81
N CYS A 53 7.09 21.10 3.97
CA CYS A 53 6.01 21.04 2.99
C CYS A 53 5.53 22.45 2.65
N PRO A 54 6.39 23.27 2.02
CA PRO A 54 6.04 24.63 1.64
C PRO A 54 4.81 24.61 0.72
N GLY A 55 3.85 25.47 1.03
CA GLY A 55 2.58 25.54 0.33
C GLY A 55 1.44 24.73 0.96
N TYR A 56 1.69 23.92 2.01
CA TYR A 56 0.61 23.24 2.71
C TYR A 56 -0.45 24.22 3.28
N GLN A 57 -0.01 25.39 3.75
CA GLN A 57 -0.90 26.44 4.23
C GLN A 57 -1.83 26.99 3.14
N ASN A 58 -1.47 26.85 1.86
CA ASN A 58 -2.22 27.38 0.74
C ASN A 58 -3.21 26.35 0.14
N ILE A 59 -3.23 25.10 0.63
CA ILE A 59 -4.06 24.04 0.02
C ILE A 59 -5.55 24.21 0.37
N SER A 60 -5.89 24.95 1.42
CA SER A 60 -7.29 25.33 1.68
C SER A 60 -7.95 25.97 0.45
N ASN A 61 -7.16 26.73 -0.33
CA ASN A 61 -7.61 27.45 -1.53
C ASN A 61 -7.32 26.70 -2.84
N LYS A 62 -6.67 25.53 -2.79
CA LYS A 62 -6.28 24.74 -3.98
C LYS A 62 -6.69 23.27 -3.79
N PRO A 63 -7.95 22.90 -4.07
CA PRO A 63 -8.48 21.59 -3.74
C PRO A 63 -7.72 20.41 -4.40
N PHE A 64 -7.08 20.67 -5.55
CA PHE A 64 -6.37 19.65 -6.34
C PHE A 64 -4.85 19.69 -6.22
N SER A 65 -4.27 20.50 -5.31
CA SER A 65 -2.82 20.56 -5.16
C SER A 65 -2.26 19.20 -4.73
N ILE A 66 -1.20 18.76 -5.40
CA ILE A 66 -0.45 17.54 -5.11
C ILE A 66 0.82 17.93 -4.35
N LEU A 67 1.07 17.31 -3.20
CA LEU A 67 2.21 17.59 -2.33
C LEU A 67 2.74 16.29 -1.71
N ALA A 68 3.99 16.33 -1.25
CA ALA A 68 4.66 15.22 -0.55
C ALA A 68 4.17 15.00 0.90
N CYS A 69 3.20 15.79 1.37
CA CYS A 69 2.67 15.75 2.73
C CYS A 69 1.14 15.89 2.75
N PHE A 70 0.53 15.48 3.86
CA PHE A 70 -0.92 15.56 4.05
C PHE A 70 -1.29 15.64 5.53
N ALA A 71 -2.47 16.15 5.84
CA ALA A 71 -2.94 16.36 7.21
C ALA A 71 -2.82 15.09 8.07
N ALA A 72 -2.42 15.25 9.34
CA ALA A 72 -2.45 14.16 10.34
C ALA A 72 -3.88 13.68 10.62
N THR A 73 -4.81 14.62 10.73
CA THR A 73 -6.21 14.39 11.09
C THR A 73 -7.13 14.85 9.98
N LEU A 74 -8.31 14.23 9.90
CA LEU A 74 -9.41 14.73 9.09
C LEU A 74 -9.95 16.03 9.70
N GLY A 75 -10.45 16.94 8.85
CA GLY A 75 -11.02 18.21 9.30
C GLY A 75 -12.27 18.04 10.19
N ASN A 76 -12.59 19.08 10.97
CA ASN A 76 -13.72 19.07 11.92
C ASN A 76 -15.08 18.85 11.25
N ASN A 77 -15.26 19.35 10.01
CA ASN A 77 -16.49 19.17 9.24
C ASN A 77 -16.30 18.01 8.25
N ARG A 78 -16.65 16.80 8.68
CA ARG A 78 -16.58 15.59 7.86
C ARG A 78 -17.77 15.53 6.92
N THR A 79 -17.51 15.68 5.63
CA THR A 79 -18.43 15.41 4.54
C THR A 79 -17.76 14.41 3.61
N ASN A 80 -18.52 13.69 2.79
CA ASN A 80 -17.93 12.79 1.80
C ASN A 80 -16.92 13.54 0.90
N GLN A 81 -17.23 14.79 0.53
CA GLN A 81 -16.32 15.63 -0.25
C GLN A 81 -15.00 15.91 0.50
N THR A 82 -15.02 16.26 1.79
CA THR A 82 -13.78 16.53 2.54
C THR A 82 -12.94 15.26 2.68
N LEU A 83 -13.57 14.10 2.79
CA LEU A 83 -12.86 12.83 2.89
C LEU A 83 -12.31 12.32 1.56
N ILE A 84 -13.03 12.50 0.45
CA ILE A 84 -12.49 12.22 -0.89
C ILE A 84 -11.28 13.12 -1.17
N ARG A 85 -11.35 14.40 -0.78
CA ARG A 85 -10.22 15.32 -0.89
C ARG A 85 -9.01 14.87 -0.07
N ASP A 86 -9.25 14.46 1.17
CA ASP A 86 -8.17 14.04 2.06
C ASP A 86 -7.56 12.71 1.58
N ALA A 87 -8.37 11.79 1.06
CA ALA A 87 -7.92 10.59 0.37
C ALA A 87 -7.08 10.92 -0.88
N TYR A 88 -7.54 11.84 -1.74
CA TYR A 88 -6.78 12.32 -2.91
C TYR A 88 -5.39 12.80 -2.50
N ARG A 89 -5.30 13.67 -1.48
CA ARG A 89 -4.01 14.18 -0.97
C ARG A 89 -3.13 13.07 -0.40
N GLN A 90 -3.72 12.17 0.37
CA GLN A 90 -3.02 11.03 0.95
C GLN A 90 -2.42 10.13 -0.14
N PHE A 91 -3.18 9.78 -1.18
CA PHE A 91 -2.70 8.97 -2.30
C PHE A 91 -1.50 9.61 -2.97
N HIS A 92 -1.56 10.91 -3.27
CA HIS A 92 -0.47 11.58 -3.94
C HIS A 92 0.78 11.75 -3.07
N ALA A 93 0.60 12.00 -1.78
CA ALA A 93 1.74 12.08 -0.84
C ALA A 93 2.40 10.71 -0.66
N LEU A 94 1.62 9.65 -0.52
CA LEU A 94 2.18 8.30 -0.35
C LEU A 94 2.88 7.80 -1.61
N ASN A 95 2.38 8.18 -2.79
CA ASN A 95 3.00 7.89 -4.08
C ASN A 95 4.11 8.87 -4.48
N TRP A 96 4.54 9.76 -3.57
CA TRP A 96 5.69 10.61 -3.80
C TRP A 96 6.97 9.78 -3.89
N PRO A 97 7.97 10.18 -4.69
CA PRO A 97 9.25 9.48 -4.73
C PRO A 97 9.90 9.41 -3.35
N VAL A 98 10.47 8.26 -2.99
CA VAL A 98 11.27 8.10 -1.77
C VAL A 98 12.64 8.78 -1.92
N ASP A 99 13.23 9.25 -0.82
CA ASP A 99 14.56 9.85 -0.80
C ASP A 99 15.66 8.82 -0.54
N GLY A 100 16.31 8.41 -1.64
CA GLY A 100 17.34 7.37 -1.61
C GLY A 100 16.81 6.06 -1.02
N ASP A 101 17.56 5.51 -0.06
CA ASP A 101 17.21 4.25 0.60
C ASP A 101 16.52 4.47 1.96
N THR A 102 16.09 5.70 2.27
CA THR A 102 15.51 6.01 3.59
C THR A 102 14.03 5.62 3.66
N ILE A 103 13.69 4.69 4.55
CA ILE A 103 12.32 4.20 4.72
C ILE A 103 11.37 5.35 5.11
N GLY A 104 10.35 5.55 4.29
CA GLY A 104 9.25 6.47 4.55
C GLY A 104 9.56 7.94 4.28
N LEU A 105 10.80 8.32 3.94
CA LEU A 105 11.17 9.71 3.71
C LEU A 105 10.86 10.13 2.26
N PRO A 106 9.97 11.10 2.02
CA PRO A 106 9.75 11.61 0.67
C PRO A 106 10.94 12.43 0.19
N ASN A 107 11.28 12.30 -1.09
CA ASN A 107 12.20 13.22 -1.75
C ASN A 107 11.47 14.54 -2.06
N TYR A 108 11.55 15.49 -1.13
CA TYR A 108 10.91 16.81 -1.23
C TYR A 108 11.49 17.70 -2.35
N ALA A 109 12.65 17.35 -2.93
CA ALA A 109 13.24 18.07 -4.05
C ALA A 109 12.63 17.65 -5.40
N LEU A 110 12.00 16.48 -5.48
CA LEU A 110 11.32 15.99 -6.68
C LEU A 110 9.85 16.39 -6.71
N LYS A 111 9.26 16.38 -7.90
CA LYS A 111 7.82 16.51 -8.10
C LYS A 111 7.29 15.30 -8.85
N SER A 112 6.30 14.63 -8.29
CA SER A 112 5.70 13.43 -8.89
C SER A 112 5.12 13.67 -10.29
N SER A 113 4.63 14.88 -10.58
CA SER A 113 4.11 15.27 -11.90
C SER A 113 5.15 15.33 -13.01
N GLU A 114 6.43 15.39 -12.66
CA GLU A 114 7.56 15.48 -13.60
C GLU A 114 8.25 14.14 -13.80
N GLN A 115 7.85 13.09 -13.06
CA GLN A 115 8.46 11.76 -13.11
C GLN A 115 7.54 10.75 -13.77
N ALA A 116 8.09 9.94 -14.68
CA ALA A 116 7.33 8.90 -15.38
C ALA A 116 6.84 7.81 -14.42
N ASP A 117 7.75 7.23 -13.65
CA ASP A 117 7.46 6.25 -12.61
C ASP A 117 8.59 6.36 -11.58
N THR A 118 8.29 6.10 -10.31
CA THR A 118 9.26 6.23 -9.20
C THR A 118 8.95 5.19 -8.13
N PHE A 119 9.94 4.88 -7.29
CA PHE A 119 9.70 4.07 -6.11
C PHE A 119 9.01 4.95 -5.05
N PRO A 120 7.75 4.67 -4.69
CA PRO A 120 6.96 5.54 -3.83
C PRO A 120 7.29 5.34 -2.35
N VAL A 121 7.05 6.38 -1.56
CA VAL A 121 7.27 6.39 -0.10
C VAL A 121 6.66 5.15 0.57
N TRP A 122 5.40 4.83 0.29
CA TRP A 122 4.75 3.71 0.97
C TRP A 122 5.37 2.35 0.66
N GLN A 123 5.93 2.19 -0.54
CA GLN A 123 6.51 0.93 -0.94
C GLN A 123 7.80 0.66 -0.17
N SER A 124 8.48 1.69 0.35
CA SER A 124 9.64 1.52 1.23
C SER A 124 9.28 0.93 2.60
N TRP A 125 8.03 1.08 3.06
CA TRP A 125 7.62 0.67 4.39
C TRP A 125 7.70 -0.83 4.63
N PRO A 126 7.97 -1.30 5.86
CA PRO A 126 7.86 -2.71 6.23
C PRO A 126 6.48 -3.28 5.95
N THR A 127 6.44 -4.58 5.67
CA THR A 127 5.20 -5.31 5.41
C THR A 127 4.81 -6.19 6.59
N THR A 128 3.53 -6.57 6.67
CA THR A 128 3.06 -7.49 7.73
C THR A 128 3.78 -8.84 7.68
N HIS A 129 4.17 -9.29 6.48
CA HIS A 129 4.97 -10.50 6.31
C HIS A 129 6.36 -10.34 6.91
N GLN A 130 7.01 -9.21 6.67
CA GLN A 130 8.33 -8.91 7.26
C GLN A 130 8.26 -8.87 8.78
N VAL A 131 7.36 -8.07 9.35
CA VAL A 131 7.19 -7.99 10.82
C VAL A 131 6.99 -9.36 11.47
N LYS A 132 6.35 -10.30 10.76
CA LYS A 132 6.12 -11.66 11.23
C LYS A 132 7.36 -12.56 11.16
N TYR A 133 8.09 -12.54 10.06
CA TYR A 133 9.03 -13.62 9.73
C TYR A 133 10.50 -13.19 9.70
N THR A 134 10.80 -11.90 9.75
CA THR A 134 12.12 -11.39 9.34
C THR A 134 12.93 -10.75 10.45
N ASP A 135 12.53 -10.94 11.71
CA ASP A 135 13.19 -10.37 12.90
C ASP A 135 13.51 -8.86 12.79
N ILE A 136 12.87 -8.12 11.88
CA ILE A 136 13.11 -6.68 11.72
C ILE A 136 12.74 -6.02 13.03
N ASN A 137 13.73 -5.43 13.69
CA ASN A 137 13.61 -4.88 15.03
C ASN A 137 13.46 -3.36 15.02
N ASN A 138 13.98 -2.69 13.98
CA ASN A 138 13.98 -1.24 13.89
C ASN A 138 13.31 -0.76 12.60
N TRP A 139 12.75 0.46 12.64
CA TRP A 139 12.09 1.07 11.48
C TRP A 139 13.03 1.25 10.30
N ASP A 140 14.28 1.60 10.56
CA ASP A 140 15.29 1.94 9.53
C ASP A 140 16.01 0.70 8.95
N GLU A 141 15.65 -0.50 9.40
CA GLU A 141 16.19 -1.74 8.86
C GLU A 141 15.57 -2.03 7.49
N ASN A 142 16.41 -1.93 6.46
CA ASN A 142 16.07 -2.26 5.07
C ASN A 142 16.23 -3.75 4.74
N ASP A 143 16.49 -4.62 5.71
CA ASP A 143 16.65 -6.05 5.49
C ASP A 143 15.30 -6.65 5.04
N PHE A 144 15.12 -6.73 3.73
CA PHE A 144 14.07 -7.54 3.14
C PHE A 144 14.55 -8.99 3.13
N THR A 145 13.98 -9.82 3.98
CA THR A 145 14.30 -11.25 3.95
C THR A 145 13.66 -11.87 2.72
N ILE A 146 14.53 -12.39 1.87
CA ILE A 146 14.16 -13.31 0.81
C ILE A 146 13.99 -14.69 1.44
N PRO A 147 12.92 -15.44 1.14
CA PRO A 147 12.79 -16.82 1.59
C PRO A 147 14.05 -17.61 1.26
N THR A 148 14.54 -18.45 2.18
CA THR A 148 15.79 -19.20 1.98
C THR A 148 15.76 -20.04 0.70
N SER A 149 14.59 -20.61 0.37
CA SER A 149 14.28 -21.31 -0.89
C SER A 149 14.59 -20.48 -2.15
N CYS A 150 14.50 -19.16 -2.06
CA CYS A 150 14.75 -18.21 -3.15
C CYS A 150 16.18 -17.64 -3.16
N GLY A 151 17.04 -18.00 -2.20
CA GLY A 151 18.39 -17.43 -2.04
C GLY A 151 19.27 -17.57 -3.28
N TYR A 152 19.12 -18.66 -4.03
CA TYR A 152 19.85 -18.93 -5.28
C TYR A 152 19.65 -17.86 -6.37
N LEU A 153 18.60 -17.03 -6.28
CA LEU A 153 18.38 -15.90 -7.20
C LEU A 153 19.36 -14.75 -6.95
N PHE A 154 19.89 -14.65 -5.73
CA PHE A 154 20.72 -13.54 -5.24
C PHE A 154 22.18 -13.94 -5.03
N GLU A 155 22.48 -15.23 -4.93
CA GLU A 155 23.84 -15.74 -4.86
C GLU A 155 24.67 -15.38 -6.10
N LYS A 156 25.96 -15.10 -5.90
CA LYS A 156 26.90 -14.92 -7.02
C LYS A 156 27.15 -16.27 -7.67
N THR A 157 27.15 -16.30 -9.00
CA THR A 157 27.59 -17.50 -9.74
C THR A 157 29.03 -17.87 -9.37
N SER A 158 29.37 -19.16 -9.46
CA SER A 158 30.73 -19.68 -9.21
C SER A 158 31.83 -19.02 -10.07
N GLN A 159 31.44 -18.35 -11.15
CA GLN A 159 32.32 -17.61 -12.06
C GLN A 159 32.42 -16.11 -11.73
N GLY A 160 31.82 -15.64 -10.62
CA GLY A 160 31.84 -14.23 -10.21
C GLY A 160 31.00 -13.28 -11.08
N LYS A 161 30.18 -13.79 -12.02
CA LYS A 161 29.44 -12.99 -13.04
C LYS A 161 28.19 -12.25 -12.51
N GLY A 162 28.12 -11.98 -11.20
CA GLY A 162 26.93 -11.46 -10.53
C GLY A 162 25.85 -12.52 -10.28
N SER A 163 24.74 -12.12 -9.68
CA SER A 163 23.59 -12.97 -9.39
C SER A 163 22.54 -12.97 -10.50
N LYS A 164 21.60 -13.92 -10.49
CA LYS A 164 20.45 -13.92 -11.43
C LYS A 164 19.66 -12.62 -11.30
N TYR A 165 19.46 -12.14 -10.09
CA TYR A 165 18.85 -10.83 -9.81
C TYR A 165 19.61 -9.67 -10.48
N THR A 166 20.94 -9.63 -10.33
CA THR A 166 21.77 -8.58 -10.96
C THR A 166 21.64 -8.56 -12.48
N ALA A 167 21.54 -9.74 -13.11
CA ALA A 167 21.32 -9.84 -14.55
C ALA A 167 19.89 -9.40 -14.93
N PHE A 168 18.89 -9.77 -14.14
CA PHE A 168 17.49 -9.45 -14.37
C PHE A 168 17.23 -7.93 -14.34
N ILE A 169 17.68 -7.23 -13.29
CA ILE A 169 17.44 -5.77 -13.16
C ILE A 169 18.13 -4.94 -14.25
N LYS A 170 19.15 -5.49 -14.93
CA LYS A 170 19.81 -4.84 -16.07
C LYS A 170 18.96 -4.91 -17.34
N GLN A 171 18.07 -5.89 -17.45
CA GLN A 171 17.16 -6.04 -18.60
C GLN A 171 16.01 -5.02 -18.56
N TYR A 172 15.71 -4.46 -17.38
CA TYR A 172 14.56 -3.59 -17.16
C TYR A 172 14.96 -2.25 -16.51
N PRO A 173 15.71 -1.38 -17.21
CA PRO A 173 16.23 -0.14 -16.64
C PRO A 173 15.15 0.90 -16.30
N THR A 174 13.93 0.74 -16.82
CA THR A 174 12.79 1.66 -16.59
C THR A 174 11.93 1.28 -15.38
N VAL A 175 12.21 0.13 -14.74
CA VAL A 175 11.52 -0.26 -13.50
C VAL A 175 12.17 0.52 -12.35
N PRO A 176 11.39 1.29 -11.57
CA PRO A 176 11.92 2.03 -10.43
C PRO A 176 12.65 1.12 -9.45
N ARG A 177 13.74 1.62 -8.89
CA ARG A 177 14.53 0.94 -7.85
C ARG A 177 14.34 1.68 -6.53
N GLY A 178 14.32 0.93 -5.45
CA GLY A 178 14.28 1.45 -4.09
C GLY A 178 15.03 0.52 -3.14
N PRO A 179 14.87 0.73 -1.82
CA PRO A 179 15.62 0.02 -0.81
C PRO A 179 15.31 -1.49 -0.73
N LYS A 180 14.24 -1.96 -1.40
CA LYS A 180 13.85 -3.38 -1.40
C LYS A 180 13.18 -3.85 -2.68
N ILE A 181 13.09 -5.16 -2.80
CA ILE A 181 12.29 -5.89 -3.79
C ILE A 181 11.00 -6.41 -3.14
N GLU A 182 9.94 -6.58 -3.91
CA GLU A 182 8.74 -7.24 -3.40
C GLU A 182 8.92 -8.75 -3.25
N VAL A 183 8.31 -9.32 -2.22
CA VAL A 183 8.24 -10.77 -2.00
C VAL A 183 6.77 -11.16 -1.94
N LEU A 184 6.31 -11.77 -3.03
CA LEU A 184 4.88 -11.94 -3.32
C LEU A 184 4.47 -13.41 -3.18
N THR A 185 4.09 -13.79 -1.96
CA THR A 185 3.71 -15.17 -1.61
C THR A 185 2.21 -15.40 -1.55
N ASN A 186 1.42 -14.37 -1.21
CA ASN A 186 -0.02 -14.54 -1.01
C ASN A 186 -0.82 -14.29 -2.30
N ALA A 187 -1.36 -15.35 -2.90
CA ALA A 187 -2.25 -15.29 -4.06
C ALA A 187 -3.74 -15.13 -3.71
N VAL A 188 -4.07 -15.24 -2.43
CA VAL A 188 -5.44 -15.40 -1.98
C VAL A 188 -5.96 -14.09 -1.41
N ASN A 189 -7.15 -13.70 -1.85
CA ASN A 189 -7.86 -12.54 -1.33
C ASN A 189 -8.45 -12.83 0.08
N PRO A 190 -9.06 -11.84 0.77
CA PRO A 190 -9.62 -12.03 2.10
C PRO A 190 -10.77 -13.05 2.17
N GLN A 191 -11.41 -13.35 1.05
CA GLN A 191 -12.50 -14.33 0.92
C GLN A 191 -12.00 -15.75 0.62
N ASN A 192 -10.68 -15.97 0.66
CA ASN A 192 -10.01 -17.21 0.27
C ASN A 192 -10.09 -17.56 -1.24
N ASP A 193 -10.40 -16.58 -2.09
CA ASP A 193 -10.46 -16.78 -3.54
C ASP A 193 -9.18 -16.28 -4.24
N ILE A 194 -8.92 -16.77 -5.45
CA ILE A 194 -7.79 -16.37 -6.29
C ILE A 194 -8.31 -15.56 -7.48
N VAL A 195 -7.80 -14.34 -7.64
CA VAL A 195 -8.05 -13.51 -8.82
C VAL A 195 -6.96 -13.78 -9.84
N VAL A 196 -7.36 -13.99 -11.10
CA VAL A 196 -6.45 -14.37 -12.18
C VAL A 196 -6.63 -13.47 -13.39
N ASP A 197 -5.52 -13.00 -13.95
CA ASP A 197 -5.51 -12.10 -15.11
C ASP A 197 -5.80 -12.84 -16.44
N ILE A 198 -5.87 -12.10 -17.55
CA ILE A 198 -6.10 -12.67 -18.88
C ILE A 198 -5.00 -13.62 -19.37
N ASN A 199 -3.84 -13.64 -18.70
CA ASN A 199 -2.70 -14.50 -18.97
C ASN A 199 -2.62 -15.70 -18.01
N ALA A 200 -3.68 -15.96 -17.25
CA ALA A 200 -3.74 -17.01 -16.24
C ALA A 200 -2.72 -16.82 -15.09
N GLN A 201 -2.27 -15.59 -14.84
CA GLN A 201 -1.40 -15.26 -13.72
C GLN A 201 -2.23 -14.75 -12.54
N ALA A 202 -2.01 -15.35 -11.37
CA ALA A 202 -2.73 -14.98 -10.17
C ALA A 202 -2.22 -13.64 -9.60
N VAL A 203 -3.16 -12.80 -9.18
CA VAL A 203 -2.88 -11.55 -8.46
C VAL A 203 -2.28 -11.90 -7.09
N ARG A 204 -1.30 -11.12 -6.67
CA ARG A 204 -0.62 -11.28 -5.38
C ARG A 204 -0.90 -10.08 -4.49
N TYR A 205 -1.02 -10.32 -3.19
CA TYR A 205 -1.39 -9.29 -2.22
C TYR A 205 -0.32 -9.10 -1.16
N GLN A 206 -0.09 -7.83 -0.79
CA GLN A 206 0.87 -7.47 0.24
C GLN A 206 0.34 -6.30 1.06
N VAL A 207 0.66 -6.27 2.36
CA VAL A 207 0.20 -5.23 3.29
C VAL A 207 1.41 -4.52 3.88
N TYR A 208 1.48 -3.21 3.67
CA TYR A 208 2.54 -2.31 4.15
C TYR A 208 2.03 -1.51 5.33
N MET A 209 2.92 -1.11 6.24
CA MET A 209 2.55 -0.37 7.44
C MET A 209 3.52 0.78 7.72
N ASN A 210 2.98 1.96 8.03
CA ASN A 210 3.83 3.10 8.39
C ASN A 210 4.49 2.92 9.78
N LYS A 211 5.39 3.83 10.14
CA LYS A 211 6.17 3.78 11.39
C LYS A 211 5.30 3.58 12.65
N PRO A 212 4.25 4.40 12.89
CA PRO A 212 3.34 4.16 14.02
C PRO A 212 2.71 2.76 14.07
N ALA A 213 2.33 2.21 12.91
CA ALA A 213 1.74 0.87 12.85
C ALA A 213 2.79 -0.25 13.04
N PHE A 214 3.99 -0.06 12.52
CA PHE A 214 5.13 -0.95 12.69
C PHE A 214 5.54 -1.06 14.16
N GLU A 215 5.81 0.08 14.82
CA GLU A 215 6.27 0.12 16.21
C GLU A 215 5.24 -0.51 17.16
N PHE A 216 3.96 -0.21 16.93
CA PHE A 216 2.88 -0.84 17.70
C PHE A 216 2.84 -2.36 17.47
N SER A 217 2.93 -2.80 16.21
CA SER A 217 2.91 -4.23 15.88
C SER A 217 4.08 -5.00 16.49
N LYS A 218 5.27 -4.39 16.57
CA LYS A 218 6.41 -4.97 17.29
C LYS A 218 6.12 -5.13 18.78
N GLY A 219 5.47 -4.15 19.41
CA GLY A 219 5.04 -4.24 20.81
C GLY A 219 3.98 -5.32 21.08
N LEU A 220 3.16 -5.69 20.08
CA LEU A 220 2.20 -6.79 20.22
C LEU A 220 2.88 -8.16 20.31
N SER A 221 4.01 -8.35 19.63
CA SER A 221 4.72 -9.63 19.66
C SER A 221 5.18 -10.07 21.06
N SER A 222 5.25 -9.12 22.00
CA SER A 222 5.62 -9.37 23.40
C SER A 222 4.43 -9.40 24.38
N SER A 223 3.19 -9.16 23.93
CA SER A 223 2.01 -9.15 24.81
C SER A 223 0.74 -9.68 24.13
N VAL A 224 0.17 -10.75 24.70
CA VAL A 224 -1.13 -11.30 24.28
C VAL A 224 -2.24 -10.46 24.93
N THR A 225 -2.55 -9.31 24.34
CA THR A 225 -3.74 -8.55 24.73
C THR A 225 -4.87 -8.82 23.74
N ASP A 226 -6.08 -9.02 24.25
CA ASP A 226 -7.27 -9.19 23.41
C ASP A 226 -7.65 -7.90 22.67
N ASP A 227 -7.18 -6.76 23.20
CA ASP A 227 -7.46 -5.41 22.74
C ASP A 227 -6.27 -4.85 21.93
N ILE A 228 -6.34 -5.00 20.61
CA ILE A 228 -5.42 -4.34 19.67
C ILE A 228 -5.96 -2.93 19.41
N ASN A 229 -5.13 -1.91 19.67
CA ASN A 229 -5.47 -0.50 19.50
C ASN A 229 -4.26 0.32 19.02
N TYR A 230 -3.99 0.24 17.73
CA TYR A 230 -3.02 1.03 16.98
C TYR A 230 -3.09 2.53 17.26
N PRO A 231 -1.96 3.25 17.09
CA PRO A 231 -1.90 4.69 17.30
C PRO A 231 -2.90 5.48 16.45
N VAL A 232 -3.57 6.44 17.08
CA VAL A 232 -4.49 7.38 16.41
C VAL A 232 -3.74 8.68 16.16
N ALA A 233 -3.93 9.29 14.99
CA ALA A 233 -3.38 10.61 14.71
C ALA A 233 -3.79 11.67 15.75
N LYS A 234 -2.91 12.61 16.10
CA LYS A 234 -3.25 13.78 16.93
C LYS A 234 -3.01 15.03 16.10
N GLY A 235 -3.98 15.94 16.07
CA GLY A 235 -3.77 17.24 15.45
C GLY A 235 -3.06 18.19 16.42
N VAL A 236 -2.56 19.33 15.90
CA VAL A 236 -2.01 20.39 16.75
C VAL A 236 -3.11 20.89 17.69
N SER A 237 -2.91 20.80 19.00
CA SER A 237 -3.86 21.30 20.00
C SER A 237 -3.39 22.66 20.49
N GLU A 238 -4.01 23.74 20.02
CA GLU A 238 -3.77 25.09 20.58
C GLU A 238 -4.46 25.29 21.95
N GLN A 239 -5.33 24.38 22.36
CA GLN A 239 -6.34 24.61 23.41
C GLN A 239 -5.78 24.78 24.85
N TYR A 240 -4.48 24.63 25.09
CA TYR A 240 -3.88 24.78 26.43
C TYR A 240 -2.52 25.49 26.46
N GLY A 241 -2.16 26.25 25.42
CA GLY A 241 -0.83 26.89 25.34
C GLY A 241 0.34 25.91 25.23
N ILE A 242 0.06 24.61 25.06
CA ILE A 242 1.04 23.57 24.75
C ILE A 242 0.99 23.34 23.24
N THR A 243 2.01 23.77 22.51
CA THR A 243 2.20 23.45 21.09
C THR A 243 2.56 21.98 20.93
N GLN A 244 1.60 21.06 21.12
CA GLN A 244 1.83 19.67 20.75
C GLN A 244 1.95 19.59 19.22
N SER A 245 3.08 19.07 18.75
CA SER A 245 3.28 18.76 17.33
C SER A 245 2.22 17.78 16.87
N ALA A 246 1.79 17.92 15.61
CA ALA A 246 0.91 16.93 15.00
C ALA A 246 1.56 15.54 15.07
N VAL A 247 0.76 14.50 15.29
CA VAL A 247 1.21 13.11 15.34
C VAL A 247 0.42 12.31 14.33
N ARG A 248 1.12 11.48 13.55
CA ARG A 248 0.52 10.59 12.54
C ARG A 248 -0.07 9.35 13.21
N GLY A 249 -1.23 8.90 12.74
CA GLY A 249 -1.82 7.63 13.16
C GLY A 249 -1.30 6.45 12.35
N ALA A 250 -1.75 5.26 12.70
CA ALA A 250 -1.46 4.06 11.91
C ALA A 250 -2.03 4.17 10.49
N ILE A 251 -1.21 3.83 9.51
CA ILE A 251 -1.58 3.67 8.11
C ILE A 251 -1.19 2.27 7.67
N PHE A 252 -2.13 1.62 7.00
CA PHE A 252 -1.91 0.38 6.30
C PHE A 252 -2.23 0.55 4.83
N ILE A 253 -1.43 -0.09 3.99
CA ILE A 253 -1.68 -0.16 2.56
C ILE A 253 -1.78 -1.61 2.16
N LYS A 254 -2.91 -2.02 1.58
CA LYS A 254 -3.03 -3.33 0.93
C LYS A 254 -2.90 -3.12 -0.57
N ALA A 255 -1.83 -3.64 -1.16
CA ALA A 255 -1.55 -3.58 -2.58
C ALA A 255 -1.86 -4.92 -3.26
N ALA A 256 -2.44 -4.85 -4.46
CA ALA A 256 -2.61 -5.98 -5.38
C ALA A 256 -1.66 -5.84 -6.56
N TRP A 257 -0.88 -6.88 -6.82
CA TRP A 257 0.17 -6.92 -7.83
C TRP A 257 -0.13 -8.00 -8.87
N LYS A 258 0.05 -7.68 -10.16
CA LYS A 258 0.03 -8.67 -11.25
C LYS A 258 1.41 -8.77 -11.90
N VAL A 259 1.76 -9.92 -12.45
CA VAL A 259 2.91 -10.04 -13.35
C VAL A 259 2.60 -9.26 -14.63
N LEU A 260 3.57 -8.48 -15.12
CA LEU A 260 3.41 -7.67 -16.31
C LEU A 260 4.10 -8.29 -17.52
N GLN A 261 3.47 -8.15 -18.67
CA GLN A 261 4.11 -8.30 -19.97
C GLN A 261 4.80 -7.00 -20.39
N PRO A 262 5.86 -7.05 -21.23
CA PRO A 262 6.63 -5.86 -21.62
C PRO A 262 5.78 -4.72 -22.20
N GLU A 263 4.74 -5.03 -22.97
CA GLU A 263 3.80 -4.07 -23.56
C GLU A 263 2.96 -3.31 -22.53
N GLU A 264 2.82 -3.83 -21.31
CA GLU A 264 2.05 -3.21 -20.23
C GLU A 264 2.87 -2.18 -19.43
N PHE A 265 4.21 -2.23 -19.54
CA PHE A 265 5.12 -1.51 -18.62
C PHE A 265 4.93 0.00 -18.59
N ALA A 266 4.53 0.60 -19.71
CA ALA A 266 4.33 2.05 -19.81
C ALA A 266 3.12 2.54 -19.00
N ASN A 267 2.18 1.66 -18.66
CA ASN A 267 0.90 2.05 -18.07
C ASN A 267 0.86 1.84 -16.55
N TYR A 268 1.56 0.83 -16.04
CA TYR A 268 1.55 0.48 -14.62
C TYR A 268 2.67 1.17 -13.84
N HIS A 269 2.41 1.45 -12.57
CA HIS A 269 3.48 1.56 -11.58
C HIS A 269 4.12 0.18 -11.40
N LYS A 270 5.44 0.11 -11.60
CA LYS A 270 6.21 -1.13 -11.68
C LYS A 270 7.06 -1.37 -10.45
N SER A 271 7.27 -2.64 -10.13
CA SER A 271 8.30 -3.08 -9.19
C SER A 271 8.96 -4.38 -9.65
N PHE A 272 10.17 -4.62 -9.14
CA PHE A 272 10.77 -5.95 -9.15
C PHE A 272 10.14 -6.79 -8.04
N ALA A 273 9.88 -8.06 -8.32
CA ALA A 273 9.37 -9.00 -7.34
C ALA A 273 10.02 -10.37 -7.44
N VAL A 274 10.20 -11.01 -6.29
CA VAL A 274 10.25 -12.48 -6.19
C VAL A 274 8.81 -12.94 -6.01
N VAL A 275 8.28 -13.63 -7.02
CA VAL A 275 6.96 -14.28 -6.95
C VAL A 275 7.19 -15.72 -6.54
N THR A 276 6.47 -16.18 -5.50
CA THR A 276 6.52 -17.58 -5.10
C THR A 276 5.24 -18.31 -5.49
N SER A 277 5.42 -19.59 -5.80
CA SER A 277 4.36 -20.55 -6.07
C SER A 277 4.69 -21.88 -5.41
N GLU A 278 3.68 -22.62 -5.00
CA GLU A 278 3.84 -23.97 -4.47
C GLU A 278 3.56 -24.98 -5.58
N THR A 279 4.42 -25.97 -5.72
CA THR A 279 4.17 -27.15 -6.56
C THR A 279 3.18 -28.10 -5.91
N ALA A 280 2.68 -29.08 -6.67
CA ALA A 280 1.82 -30.14 -6.13
C ALA A 280 2.48 -30.91 -4.96
N ASP A 281 3.82 -30.98 -4.94
CA ASP A 281 4.60 -31.64 -3.90
C ASP A 281 4.94 -30.71 -2.70
N GLY A 282 4.40 -29.49 -2.69
CA GLY A 282 4.63 -28.49 -1.65
C GLY A 282 6.00 -27.79 -1.72
N MET A 283 6.78 -28.03 -2.78
CA MET A 283 8.03 -27.30 -3.01
C MET A 283 7.73 -25.88 -3.49
N GLU A 284 8.36 -24.90 -2.84
CA GLU A 284 8.28 -23.49 -3.23
C GLU A 284 9.20 -23.20 -4.43
N ILE A 285 8.62 -22.70 -5.52
CA ILE A 285 9.32 -22.17 -6.68
C ILE A 285 9.36 -20.65 -6.56
N CYS A 286 10.53 -20.07 -6.87
CA CYS A 286 10.74 -18.63 -6.84
C CYS A 286 11.12 -18.10 -8.21
N GLU A 287 10.44 -17.05 -8.67
CA GLU A 287 10.69 -16.43 -9.97
C GLU A 287 10.85 -14.92 -9.85
N LEU A 288 11.85 -14.37 -10.56
CA LEU A 288 12.01 -12.93 -10.69
C LEU A 288 11.08 -12.42 -11.78
N ASN A 289 10.21 -11.48 -11.40
CA ASN A 289 9.22 -10.89 -12.29
C ASN A 289 9.22 -9.37 -12.18
N VAL A 290 8.78 -8.70 -13.25
CA VAL A 290 8.33 -7.30 -13.19
C VAL A 290 6.83 -7.34 -12.93
N VAL A 291 6.41 -6.68 -11.85
CA VAL A 291 5.00 -6.65 -11.44
C VAL A 291 4.44 -5.24 -11.53
N GLY A 292 3.12 -5.15 -11.67
CA GLY A 292 2.37 -3.91 -11.79
C GLY A 292 1.31 -3.79 -10.71
N LEU A 293 1.22 -2.62 -10.08
CA LEU A 293 0.19 -2.33 -9.10
C LEU A 293 -1.17 -2.29 -9.81
N SER A 294 -2.05 -3.24 -9.50
CA SER A 294 -3.38 -3.33 -10.10
C SER A 294 -4.42 -2.58 -9.25
N ALA A 295 -4.34 -2.68 -7.93
CA ALA A 295 -5.25 -2.00 -7.03
C ALA A 295 -4.62 -1.75 -5.66
N MET A 296 -5.18 -0.82 -4.90
CA MET A 296 -4.68 -0.46 -3.59
C MET A 296 -5.79 0.01 -2.65
N HIS A 297 -5.75 -0.44 -1.40
CA HIS A 297 -6.45 0.18 -0.29
C HIS A 297 -5.47 0.96 0.58
N ILE A 298 -5.83 2.20 0.92
CA ILE A 298 -5.14 2.99 1.94
C ILE A 298 -6.08 3.17 3.11
N VAL A 299 -5.71 2.62 4.26
CA VAL A 299 -6.50 2.71 5.49
C VAL A 299 -5.71 3.46 6.54
N ASN A 300 -6.35 4.46 7.16
CA ASN A 300 -5.68 5.42 8.01
C ASN A 300 -6.49 5.72 9.27
N LYS A 301 -5.85 5.61 10.44
CA LYS A 301 -6.43 5.89 11.74
C LYS A 301 -6.29 7.37 12.10
N ASN A 302 -7.34 8.13 11.82
CA ASN A 302 -7.42 9.56 12.03
C ASN A 302 -8.26 9.90 13.27
N ASN A 303 -7.84 10.87 14.08
CA ASN A 303 -8.70 11.40 15.13
C ASN A 303 -9.69 12.44 14.56
N PRO A 304 -11.02 12.21 14.62
CA PRO A 304 -11.95 13.31 14.45
C PRO A 304 -11.80 14.29 15.61
N LYS A 305 -11.30 15.50 15.33
CA LYS A 305 -11.48 16.59 16.28
C LYS A 305 -12.98 16.91 16.36
N ASN A 306 -13.52 16.99 17.59
CA ASN A 306 -14.88 17.44 17.96
C ASN A 306 -16.01 16.42 18.08
N ILE A 307 -15.75 15.14 18.35
CA ILE A 307 -16.87 14.23 18.70
C ILE A 307 -17.07 14.17 20.20
N GLY A 308 -17.79 15.16 20.70
CA GLY A 308 -18.44 15.19 22.01
C GLY A 308 -17.57 15.59 23.19
N SER A 309 -18.19 16.20 24.20
CA SER A 309 -17.59 16.40 25.52
C SER A 309 -17.14 15.04 26.10
N PRO A 310 -16.07 15.00 26.92
CA PRO A 310 -15.67 13.80 27.65
C PRO A 310 -16.89 13.21 28.38
N GLY A 311 -17.23 11.95 28.10
CA GLY A 311 -18.36 11.24 28.73
C GLY A 311 -19.61 11.03 27.86
N SER A 312 -19.68 11.59 26.65
CA SER A 312 -20.75 11.23 25.70
C SER A 312 -20.44 9.91 24.96
N SER A 313 -21.46 9.09 24.71
CA SER A 313 -21.39 7.90 23.83
C SER A 313 -20.96 8.23 22.39
N ALA A 314 -20.84 9.52 22.05
CA ALA A 314 -20.23 10.01 20.82
C ALA A 314 -18.70 9.74 20.76
N ASN A 315 -18.05 9.37 21.87
CA ASN A 315 -16.65 8.88 21.88
C ASN A 315 -16.47 7.50 21.19
N GLU A 316 -17.56 6.87 20.73
CA GLU A 316 -17.59 5.57 20.04
C GLU A 316 -17.43 5.66 18.50
N THR A 317 -16.81 6.73 18.00
CA THR A 317 -16.59 6.86 16.56
C THR A 317 -15.43 6.04 16.03
N ASN A 318 -15.70 5.26 14.99
CA ASN A 318 -14.63 4.62 14.22
C ASN A 318 -13.71 5.70 13.62
N LYS A 319 -12.42 5.55 13.92
CA LYS A 319 -11.34 6.49 13.60
C LYS A 319 -10.69 6.20 12.25
N TRP A 320 -11.11 5.14 11.58
CA TRP A 320 -10.55 4.69 10.31
C TRP A 320 -11.25 5.37 9.12
N SER A 321 -10.44 5.82 8.17
CA SER A 321 -10.87 6.09 6.79
C SER A 321 -10.23 5.07 5.85
N TRP A 322 -10.88 4.81 4.73
CA TRP A 322 -10.54 3.75 3.80
C TRP A 322 -10.70 4.24 2.37
N ALA A 323 -9.60 4.58 1.74
CA ALA A 323 -9.61 4.99 0.34
C ALA A 323 -9.21 3.82 -0.56
N THR A 324 -9.97 3.63 -1.62
CA THR A 324 -9.76 2.55 -2.58
C THR A 324 -9.41 3.09 -3.94
N TYR A 325 -8.35 2.56 -4.52
CA TYR A 325 -7.81 2.94 -5.82
C TYR A 325 -7.63 1.73 -6.71
N GLU A 326 -7.73 1.96 -8.01
CA GLU A 326 -7.50 0.92 -9.00
C GLU A 326 -6.85 1.50 -10.26
N PHE A 327 -6.15 0.62 -10.97
CA PHE A 327 -5.67 0.90 -12.32
C PHE A 327 -6.83 0.89 -13.32
N VAL A 328 -6.92 1.94 -14.14
CA VAL A 328 -8.06 2.16 -15.06
C VAL A 328 -8.14 1.14 -16.20
N GLY A 329 -7.10 0.36 -16.46
CA GLY A 329 -7.08 -0.71 -17.47
C GLY A 329 -7.33 -2.11 -16.88
N ASN A 330 -7.77 -2.22 -15.63
CA ASN A 330 -8.06 -3.52 -15.02
C ASN A 330 -9.23 -4.25 -15.69
N ALA A 331 -10.38 -3.58 -15.78
CA ALA A 331 -11.62 -4.18 -16.22
C ALA A 331 -12.61 -3.09 -16.66
N PRO A 332 -13.62 -3.42 -17.49
CA PRO A 332 -14.70 -2.50 -17.79
C PRO A 332 -15.53 -2.21 -16.55
N SER A 333 -16.26 -1.09 -16.55
CA SER A 333 -17.14 -0.67 -15.46
C SER A 333 -18.60 -0.65 -15.90
N TYR A 334 -19.50 -1.00 -15.00
CA TYR A 334 -20.92 -0.65 -15.19
C TYR A 334 -21.09 0.87 -15.23
N THR A 335 -22.16 1.29 -15.89
CA THR A 335 -22.67 2.67 -15.90
C THR A 335 -24.05 2.70 -15.27
N PHE A 336 -24.46 3.83 -14.71
CA PHE A 336 -25.84 4.02 -14.26
C PHE A 336 -26.70 4.59 -15.39
N THR A 337 -27.90 4.05 -15.57
CA THR A 337 -28.96 4.67 -16.37
C THR A 337 -29.55 5.89 -15.64
N GLU A 338 -30.42 6.65 -16.31
CA GLU A 338 -31.17 7.76 -15.67
C GLU A 338 -32.01 7.28 -14.47
N ASP A 339 -32.50 6.04 -14.52
CA ASP A 339 -33.25 5.40 -13.44
C ASP A 339 -32.35 4.81 -12.32
N GLY A 340 -31.04 5.02 -12.40
CA GLY A 340 -30.07 4.49 -11.42
C GLY A 340 -29.83 2.99 -11.51
N ILE A 341 -30.16 2.36 -12.65
CA ILE A 341 -29.93 0.94 -12.87
C ILE A 341 -28.50 0.75 -13.39
N GLU A 342 -27.75 -0.19 -12.81
CA GLU A 342 -26.45 -0.58 -13.35
C GLU A 342 -26.61 -1.33 -14.68
N GLU A 343 -25.99 -0.82 -15.73
CA GLU A 343 -25.95 -1.43 -17.05
C GLU A 343 -24.50 -1.58 -17.53
N LEU A 344 -24.20 -2.71 -18.16
CA LEU A 344 -22.99 -2.88 -18.96
C LEU A 344 -23.39 -2.72 -20.41
N THR A 345 -22.71 -1.85 -21.16
CA THR A 345 -22.98 -1.63 -22.59
C THR A 345 -21.84 -2.15 -23.45
N GLU A 346 -22.06 -2.27 -24.75
CA GLU A 346 -20.99 -2.59 -25.71
C GLU A 346 -19.83 -1.58 -25.65
N ASN A 347 -20.13 -0.30 -25.40
CA ASN A 347 -19.09 0.71 -25.22
C ASN A 347 -18.36 0.55 -23.89
N SER A 348 -19.04 0.11 -22.82
CA SER A 348 -18.43 -0.11 -21.51
C SER A 348 -17.33 -1.16 -21.56
N ILE A 349 -17.42 -2.15 -22.45
CA ILE A 349 -16.44 -3.24 -22.56
C ILE A 349 -15.21 -2.91 -23.42
N LYS A 350 -15.15 -1.72 -24.04
CA LYS A 350 -14.00 -1.32 -24.86
C LYS A 350 -12.83 -0.90 -23.97
N PRO A 351 -11.63 -1.49 -24.11
CA PRO A 351 -10.46 -1.11 -23.34
C PRO A 351 -10.15 0.39 -23.44
N THR A 352 -9.81 0.99 -22.30
CA THR A 352 -9.46 2.41 -22.19
C THR A 352 -7.98 2.69 -22.47
N LEU A 353 -7.10 1.71 -22.22
CA LEU A 353 -5.66 1.81 -22.40
C LEU A 353 -5.17 0.65 -23.28
N GLY A 354 -5.08 0.88 -24.59
CA GLY A 354 -4.57 -0.13 -25.54
C GLY A 354 -5.64 -1.11 -26.04
N ASN A 355 -5.23 -2.35 -26.31
CA ASN A 355 -6.05 -3.35 -27.02
C ASN A 355 -6.78 -4.36 -26.11
N SER A 356 -6.54 -4.36 -24.79
CA SER A 356 -7.14 -5.36 -23.87
C SER A 356 -7.25 -4.89 -22.43
N TRP A 357 -8.21 -5.46 -21.70
CA TRP A 357 -8.32 -5.34 -20.24
C TRP A 357 -7.43 -6.37 -19.53
N ALA A 358 -6.92 -6.05 -18.33
CA ALA A 358 -6.08 -6.97 -17.58
C ALA A 358 -6.84 -8.18 -16.98
N PHE A 359 -8.12 -8.00 -16.65
CA PHE A 359 -8.95 -9.00 -15.95
C PHE A 359 -10.29 -9.24 -16.63
N PHE A 360 -10.40 -9.00 -17.94
CA PHE A 360 -11.63 -9.21 -18.69
C PHE A 360 -11.34 -9.66 -20.13
N LYS A 361 -11.85 -10.83 -20.51
CA LYS A 361 -11.57 -11.47 -21.81
C LYS A 361 -12.83 -11.84 -22.61
N GLN A 362 -14.00 -11.33 -22.24
CA GLN A 362 -15.25 -11.70 -22.89
C GLN A 362 -15.66 -10.67 -23.94
N ASP A 363 -16.21 -11.14 -25.07
CA ASP A 363 -16.85 -10.25 -26.04
C ASP A 363 -18.31 -9.97 -25.64
N TRP A 364 -18.84 -8.85 -26.16
CA TRP A 364 -20.20 -8.41 -25.86
C TRP A 364 -21.28 -9.42 -26.27
N THR A 365 -21.07 -10.10 -27.40
CA THR A 365 -22.02 -11.07 -27.95
C THR A 365 -22.09 -12.32 -27.09
N GLY A 366 -20.94 -12.82 -26.63
CA GLY A 366 -20.81 -13.93 -25.70
C GLY A 366 -21.48 -13.61 -24.37
N LEU A 367 -21.20 -12.44 -23.79
CA LEU A 367 -21.84 -12.02 -22.55
C LEU A 367 -23.35 -11.89 -22.67
N ARG A 368 -23.86 -11.28 -23.74
CA ARG A 368 -25.32 -11.16 -23.94
C ARG A 368 -26.02 -12.51 -24.00
N LYS A 369 -25.40 -13.56 -24.54
CA LYS A 369 -26.00 -14.90 -24.59
C LYS A 369 -26.17 -15.54 -23.21
N VAL A 370 -25.32 -15.19 -22.24
CA VAL A 370 -25.24 -15.90 -20.94
C VAL A 370 -25.57 -15.03 -19.72
N CYS A 371 -25.58 -13.71 -19.87
CA CYS A 371 -25.84 -12.72 -18.81
C CYS A 371 -27.13 -11.92 -19.03
N VAL A 372 -27.95 -12.26 -20.02
CA VAL A 372 -29.23 -11.59 -20.29
C VAL A 372 -30.35 -12.61 -20.15
N ASN A 373 -31.44 -12.22 -19.49
CA ASN A 373 -32.60 -13.10 -19.32
C ASN A 373 -33.48 -13.13 -20.58
N GLU A 374 -34.53 -13.95 -20.55
CA GLU A 374 -35.49 -14.10 -21.66
C GLU A 374 -36.18 -12.78 -22.09
N LYS A 375 -36.19 -11.78 -21.21
CA LYS A 375 -36.76 -10.45 -21.47
C LYS A 375 -35.75 -9.46 -22.05
N GLY A 376 -34.53 -9.90 -22.34
CA GLY A 376 -33.48 -9.02 -22.86
C GLY A 376 -32.82 -8.13 -21.79
N LEU A 377 -33.08 -8.37 -20.49
CA LEU A 377 -32.51 -7.60 -19.38
C LEU A 377 -31.25 -8.24 -18.82
N TRP A 378 -30.23 -7.41 -18.57
CA TRP A 378 -28.98 -7.83 -17.96
C TRP A 378 -29.19 -8.37 -16.53
N GLN A 379 -28.63 -9.55 -16.25
CA GLN A 379 -28.71 -10.24 -14.97
C GLN A 379 -27.39 -10.95 -14.63
N GLN A 380 -26.50 -10.25 -13.93
CA GLN A 380 -25.20 -10.81 -13.53
C GLN A 380 -25.28 -12.01 -12.58
N ASN A 381 -26.40 -12.16 -11.86
CA ASN A 381 -26.60 -13.22 -10.87
C ASN A 381 -27.05 -14.55 -11.50
N LEU A 382 -27.26 -14.60 -12.83
CA LEU A 382 -27.53 -15.85 -13.53
C LEU A 382 -26.37 -16.83 -13.33
N SER A 383 -26.68 -18.10 -13.09
CA SER A 383 -25.66 -19.16 -12.97
C SER A 383 -24.78 -19.29 -14.23
N SER A 384 -25.33 -18.97 -15.39
CA SER A 384 -24.64 -18.92 -16.68
C SER A 384 -23.72 -17.72 -16.86
N CYS A 385 -23.92 -16.62 -16.14
CA CYS A 385 -23.14 -15.39 -16.35
C CYS A 385 -21.76 -15.50 -15.68
N PRO A 386 -20.63 -15.45 -16.40
CA PRO A 386 -19.30 -15.70 -15.82
C PRO A 386 -18.72 -14.50 -15.06
N ILE A 387 -19.42 -13.36 -15.05
CA ILE A 387 -18.90 -12.10 -14.50
C ILE A 387 -18.81 -12.14 -12.98
N ASN A 388 -17.68 -11.67 -12.44
CA ASN A 388 -17.42 -11.56 -11.01
C ASN A 388 -17.73 -12.87 -10.28
N LYS A 389 -17.36 -14.00 -10.89
CA LYS A 389 -17.40 -15.33 -10.29
C LYS A 389 -16.00 -15.85 -10.05
N ASN A 390 -15.83 -16.53 -8.92
CA ASN A 390 -14.56 -17.16 -8.61
C ASN A 390 -14.28 -18.25 -9.67
N GLY A 391 -13.09 -18.17 -10.27
CA GLY A 391 -12.61 -19.12 -11.28
C GLY A 391 -11.95 -20.36 -10.69
N CYS A 392 -11.66 -20.41 -9.38
CA CYS A 392 -11.08 -21.58 -8.71
C CYS A 392 -11.01 -21.48 -7.18
N GLY A 393 -11.10 -22.65 -6.53
CA GLY A 393 -10.56 -22.84 -5.18
C GLY A 393 -9.06 -23.15 -5.21
N LYS A 394 -8.47 -23.52 -4.07
CA LYS A 394 -7.03 -23.83 -3.97
C LYS A 394 -6.56 -25.06 -4.75
N GLU A 395 -7.48 -25.91 -5.23
CA GLU A 395 -7.17 -27.28 -5.69
C GLU A 395 -7.36 -27.50 -7.21
N GLU A 396 -7.79 -26.48 -7.97
CA GLU A 396 -8.05 -26.60 -9.40
C GLU A 396 -7.26 -25.56 -10.23
N PRO A 397 -6.90 -25.87 -11.49
CA PRO A 397 -6.29 -24.88 -12.38
C PRO A 397 -7.25 -23.70 -12.58
N CYS A 398 -6.80 -22.51 -12.22
CA CYS A 398 -7.65 -21.34 -12.19
C CYS A 398 -8.09 -20.85 -13.55
N GLU A 399 -9.41 -20.74 -13.75
CA GLU A 399 -9.95 -20.06 -14.90
C GLU A 399 -9.65 -18.55 -14.83
N LYS A 400 -9.51 -17.94 -16.01
CA LYS A 400 -9.25 -16.49 -16.14
C LYS A 400 -10.45 -15.74 -15.59
N SER A 401 -10.20 -14.77 -14.70
CA SER A 401 -11.29 -13.98 -14.14
C SER A 401 -11.93 -13.12 -15.23
N THR A 402 -13.27 -13.03 -15.20
CA THR A 402 -14.03 -12.06 -16.00
C THR A 402 -14.60 -11.02 -15.04
N ILE A 403 -13.81 -9.98 -14.78
CA ILE A 403 -14.14 -8.94 -13.81
C ILE A 403 -14.83 -7.78 -14.50
N VAL A 404 -15.89 -7.27 -13.86
CA VAL A 404 -16.54 -6.01 -14.21
C VAL A 404 -16.65 -5.16 -12.95
N LEU A 405 -16.24 -3.90 -13.05
CA LEU A 405 -16.17 -2.95 -11.95
C LEU A 405 -17.54 -2.34 -11.66
N HIS A 406 -17.88 -2.22 -10.38
CA HIS A 406 -19.07 -1.52 -9.93
C HIS A 406 -18.78 -0.02 -9.76
N PRO A 407 -19.54 0.88 -10.42
CA PRO A 407 -19.40 2.31 -10.23
C PRO A 407 -19.84 2.68 -8.82
N SER A 408 -19.23 3.74 -8.28
CA SER A 408 -19.70 4.30 -7.02
C SER A 408 -21.11 4.88 -7.20
N GLU A 409 -22.07 4.47 -6.36
CA GLU A 409 -23.41 5.08 -6.30
C GLU A 409 -23.37 6.50 -5.68
N GLN A 410 -22.35 6.80 -4.88
CA GLN A 410 -22.24 8.04 -4.11
C GLN A 410 -21.11 8.93 -4.62
N ASP A 411 -21.29 10.25 -4.52
CA ASP A 411 -20.26 11.25 -4.78
C ASP A 411 -19.60 11.19 -6.17
N VAL A 412 -20.30 10.64 -7.17
CA VAL A 412 -19.79 10.46 -8.55
C VAL A 412 -19.15 11.74 -9.09
N LYS A 413 -19.82 12.89 -8.92
CA LYS A 413 -19.29 14.18 -9.39
C LYS A 413 -17.96 14.56 -8.71
N ASN A 414 -17.84 14.32 -7.41
CA ASN A 414 -16.61 14.60 -6.65
C ASN A 414 -15.50 13.65 -7.11
N LEU A 415 -15.77 12.35 -7.16
CA LEU A 415 -14.82 11.32 -7.62
C LEU A 415 -14.32 11.63 -9.03
N THR A 416 -15.21 11.90 -9.98
CA THR A 416 -14.87 12.30 -11.35
C THR A 416 -14.00 13.55 -11.37
N SER A 417 -14.31 14.56 -10.54
CA SER A 417 -13.52 15.80 -10.47
C SER A 417 -12.08 15.53 -9.99
N TYR A 418 -11.90 14.72 -8.95
CA TYR A 418 -10.57 14.38 -8.44
C TYR A 418 -9.81 13.46 -9.39
N ASN A 419 -10.46 12.46 -9.99
CA ASN A 419 -9.84 11.59 -10.99
C ASN A 419 -9.39 12.36 -12.23
N ASN A 420 -10.20 13.31 -12.71
CA ASN A 420 -9.82 14.20 -13.82
C ASN A 420 -8.65 15.11 -13.43
N ALA A 421 -8.62 15.59 -12.18
CA ALA A 421 -7.48 16.36 -11.68
C ALA A 421 -6.22 15.49 -11.64
N THR A 422 -6.26 14.27 -11.10
CA THR A 422 -5.14 13.32 -11.11
C THR A 422 -4.62 13.12 -12.54
N MET A 423 -5.50 12.84 -13.51
CA MET A 423 -5.10 12.65 -14.91
C MET A 423 -4.40 13.88 -15.51
N ARG A 424 -4.90 15.08 -15.21
CA ARG A 424 -4.35 16.34 -15.72
C ARG A 424 -3.01 16.71 -15.08
N GLU A 425 -2.97 16.70 -13.74
CA GLU A 425 -1.79 17.14 -12.98
C GLU A 425 -0.63 16.14 -13.09
N LEU A 426 -0.93 14.85 -13.29
CA LEU A 426 0.07 13.78 -13.40
C LEU A 426 0.19 13.23 -14.82
N LYS A 427 -0.11 14.01 -15.86
CA LYS A 427 -0.12 13.58 -17.27
C LYS A 427 1.16 12.86 -17.75
N ASN A 428 2.30 13.15 -17.13
CA ASN A 428 3.60 12.55 -17.45
C ASN A 428 3.96 11.34 -16.57
N SER A 429 3.16 11.03 -15.55
CA SER A 429 3.38 9.96 -14.59
C SER A 429 2.42 8.79 -14.80
N VAL A 430 2.84 7.57 -14.47
CA VAL A 430 1.99 6.37 -14.46
C VAL A 430 0.80 6.52 -13.50
N TRP A 431 0.93 7.36 -12.47
CA TRP A 431 -0.12 7.62 -11.49
C TRP A 431 -1.39 8.23 -12.09
N LYS A 432 -1.34 8.80 -13.30
CA LYS A 432 -2.53 9.23 -14.05
C LYS A 432 -3.48 8.09 -14.40
N ASN A 433 -2.96 6.86 -14.46
CA ASN A 433 -3.71 5.66 -14.81
C ASN A 433 -4.37 5.01 -13.58
N TYR A 434 -4.35 5.68 -12.42
CA TYR A 434 -4.98 5.20 -11.20
C TYR A 434 -6.10 6.16 -10.79
N ARG A 435 -7.25 5.60 -10.44
CA ARG A 435 -8.43 6.37 -10.04
C ARG A 435 -8.88 5.99 -8.64
N ILE A 436 -9.38 6.96 -7.88
CA ILE A 436 -10.14 6.69 -6.66
C ILE A 436 -11.53 6.15 -7.03
N ILE A 437 -11.90 5.06 -6.39
CA ILE A 437 -13.23 4.44 -6.53
C ILE A 437 -14.19 5.01 -5.49
N ASN A 438 -13.79 4.96 -4.22
CA ASN A 438 -14.45 5.72 -3.16
C ASN A 438 -13.54 5.82 -1.93
N ASN A 439 -13.99 6.58 -0.93
CA ASN A 439 -13.44 6.60 0.41
C ASN A 439 -14.53 6.25 1.45
N GLN A 440 -14.36 5.13 2.14
CA GLN A 440 -15.19 4.70 3.25
C GLN A 440 -14.73 5.27 4.58
N TRP A 441 -15.68 5.66 5.40
CA TRP A 441 -15.44 6.23 6.73
C TRP A 441 -16.65 5.98 7.62
N SER A 442 -16.51 6.28 8.92
CA SER A 442 -17.62 6.17 9.86
C SER A 442 -17.98 7.52 10.48
N ASP A 443 -19.27 7.78 10.52
CA ASP A 443 -19.91 8.92 11.17
C ASP A 443 -20.79 8.40 12.31
N MET A 444 -20.39 8.60 13.57
CA MET A 444 -21.14 8.09 14.73
C MET A 444 -21.49 6.60 14.65
N GLY A 445 -20.57 5.76 14.12
CA GLY A 445 -20.77 4.32 13.95
C GLY A 445 -21.41 3.91 12.62
N TYR A 446 -21.92 4.85 11.83
CA TYR A 446 -22.51 4.57 10.51
C TYR A 446 -21.45 4.68 9.41
N VAL A 447 -21.27 3.60 8.65
CA VAL A 447 -20.30 3.56 7.53
C VAL A 447 -20.86 4.30 6.32
N LYS A 448 -20.04 5.16 5.71
CA LYS A 448 -20.37 5.95 4.51
C LYS A 448 -19.21 5.88 3.50
N PRO A 449 -19.46 5.61 2.20
CA PRO A 449 -20.68 4.98 1.69
C PRO A 449 -20.89 3.59 2.30
N GLU A 450 -22.13 3.12 2.35
CA GLU A 450 -22.47 1.78 2.86
C GLU A 450 -21.91 0.64 1.98
N LYS A 451 -21.61 0.94 0.72
CA LYS A 451 -21.09 0.01 -0.26
C LYS A 451 -19.78 0.55 -0.82
N LEU A 452 -18.77 -0.30 -0.90
CA LEU A 452 -17.52 -0.03 -1.61
C LEU A 452 -17.00 -1.39 -2.05
N GLU A 453 -16.94 -1.56 -3.36
CA GLU A 453 -16.50 -2.78 -3.99
C GLU A 453 -15.23 -2.47 -4.78
N ASN A 454 -14.22 -3.33 -4.64
CA ASN A 454 -13.05 -3.33 -5.52
C ASN A 454 -12.81 -4.77 -5.92
N PRO A 455 -13.22 -5.15 -7.12
CA PRO A 455 -13.20 -6.55 -7.47
C PRO A 455 -11.81 -7.08 -7.76
N ILE A 456 -10.75 -6.26 -7.75
CA ILE A 456 -9.37 -6.79 -7.81
C ILE A 456 -8.88 -7.20 -6.43
N LEU A 457 -9.30 -6.47 -5.38
CA LEU A 457 -8.94 -6.77 -4.00
C LEU A 457 -9.92 -7.72 -3.30
N GLU A 458 -11.20 -7.72 -3.74
CA GLU A 458 -12.37 -8.36 -3.12
C GLU A 458 -13.44 -8.73 -4.18
N ALA A 459 -13.02 -9.47 -5.23
CA ALA A 459 -13.79 -9.79 -6.45
C ALA A 459 -15.20 -10.37 -6.28
N PHE A 460 -15.35 -11.28 -5.32
CA PHE A 460 -16.48 -12.22 -5.29
C PHE A 460 -17.39 -12.00 -4.09
N SER A 461 -17.26 -10.84 -3.43
CA SER A 461 -18.21 -10.47 -2.39
C SER A 461 -19.59 -10.25 -3.01
N LYS A 462 -20.65 -10.70 -2.31
CA LYS A 462 -22.03 -10.44 -2.75
C LYS A 462 -22.22 -8.93 -2.88
N LYS A 463 -22.91 -8.48 -3.95
CA LYS A 463 -23.36 -7.09 -4.11
C LYS A 463 -23.80 -6.54 -2.75
N ARG A 464 -23.30 -5.36 -2.36
CA ARG A 464 -23.56 -4.64 -1.10
C ARG A 464 -22.63 -4.94 0.08
N THR A 465 -21.40 -5.42 -0.14
CA THR A 465 -20.40 -5.38 0.93
C THR A 465 -19.75 -4.00 1.04
N SER A 466 -19.44 -3.58 2.26
CA SER A 466 -18.45 -2.54 2.52
C SER A 466 -17.21 -3.17 3.11
N CYS A 467 -16.05 -2.63 2.76
CA CYS A 467 -14.81 -2.97 3.43
C CYS A 467 -14.93 -2.79 4.94
N SER A 468 -15.53 -1.68 5.38
CA SER A 468 -15.81 -1.48 6.81
C SER A 468 -16.83 -2.49 7.37
N GLY A 469 -17.82 -2.94 6.58
CA GLY A 469 -18.81 -3.95 6.98
C GLY A 469 -18.20 -5.35 7.17
N CYS A 470 -17.30 -5.78 6.28
CA CYS A 470 -16.52 -7.01 6.45
C CYS A 470 -15.68 -6.96 7.74
N HIS A 471 -15.25 -5.78 8.14
CA HIS A 471 -14.50 -5.55 9.36
C HIS A 471 -15.32 -4.86 10.46
N LYS A 472 -16.60 -5.25 10.61
CA LYS A 472 -17.55 -4.69 11.58
C LYS A 472 -17.04 -4.61 13.02
N ARG A 473 -16.06 -5.43 13.42
CA ARG A 473 -15.44 -5.36 14.76
C ARG A 473 -14.73 -4.02 14.98
N ALA A 474 -14.11 -3.45 13.95
CA ALA A 474 -13.52 -2.12 13.98
C ALA A 474 -14.57 -0.99 14.07
N ASN A 475 -15.85 -1.30 13.87
CA ASN A 475 -16.97 -0.36 13.96
C ASN A 475 -17.78 -0.49 15.26
N LYS A 476 -17.36 -1.31 16.23
CA LYS A 476 -18.08 -1.47 17.51
C LYS A 476 -17.52 -0.55 18.60
N ALA A 477 -18.39 -0.13 19.51
CA ALA A 477 -18.13 0.79 20.64
C ALA A 477 -16.92 0.44 21.53
N LYS A 478 -16.65 -0.86 21.73
CA LYS A 478 -15.43 -1.36 22.37
C LYS A 478 -14.46 -1.80 21.27
N PHE A 479 -13.64 -0.84 20.83
CA PHE A 479 -12.83 -0.94 19.62
C PHE A 479 -11.78 -2.05 19.70
N ASN A 480 -12.00 -3.14 18.95
CA ASN A 480 -10.91 -3.97 18.49
C ASN A 480 -10.47 -3.42 17.14
N ASP A 481 -9.22 -3.00 17.03
CA ASP A 481 -8.75 -2.42 15.79
C ASP A 481 -8.87 -3.36 14.60
N PHE A 482 -8.86 -2.69 13.46
CA PHE A 482 -8.79 -3.31 12.17
C PHE A 482 -7.56 -4.19 12.04
N ILE A 483 -7.77 -5.38 11.51
CA ILE A 483 -6.68 -6.25 11.12
C ILE A 483 -6.93 -6.72 9.68
N PHE A 484 -6.02 -6.35 8.77
CA PHE A 484 -6.07 -6.71 7.33
C PHE A 484 -6.03 -8.22 7.06
N SER A 485 -5.81 -9.04 8.10
CA SER A 485 -6.11 -10.45 8.05
C SER A 485 -6.57 -10.90 9.44
N GLU A 486 -7.58 -11.75 9.53
CA GLU A 486 -7.86 -12.46 10.79
C GLU A 486 -6.60 -13.16 11.33
N ARG A 487 -5.67 -13.45 10.43
CA ARG A 487 -4.35 -14.00 10.73
C ARG A 487 -3.39 -13.05 11.42
N ILE A 488 -3.52 -11.71 11.50
CA ILE A 488 -2.54 -10.93 12.30
C ILE A 488 -2.71 -11.21 13.80
N LYS A 489 -3.91 -11.57 14.27
CA LYS A 489 -4.04 -12.16 15.61
C LYS A 489 -3.23 -13.46 15.67
N ASP A 490 -3.42 -14.39 14.72
CA ASP A 490 -2.64 -15.63 14.66
C ASP A 490 -1.12 -15.42 14.47
N VAL A 491 -0.73 -14.31 13.83
CA VAL A 491 0.65 -13.87 13.62
C VAL A 491 1.29 -13.54 14.96
N PHE A 492 0.57 -12.88 15.87
CA PHE A 492 1.11 -12.43 17.15
C PHE A 492 0.81 -13.36 18.33
N THR A 493 -0.28 -14.14 18.28
CA THR A 493 -0.64 -15.07 19.37
C THR A 493 0.00 -16.46 19.20
N GLY A 494 0.66 -16.74 18.08
CA GLY A 494 1.29 -18.05 17.81
C GLY A 494 0.28 -19.19 17.66
N THR A 495 -1.02 -18.89 17.59
CA THR A 495 -2.08 -19.90 17.48
C THR A 495 -2.08 -20.46 16.06
N LYS A 496 -1.54 -21.66 15.87
CA LYS A 496 -1.77 -22.44 14.63
C LYS A 496 -3.25 -22.81 14.59
N ILE A 497 -4.04 -22.09 13.79
CA ILE A 497 -5.38 -22.56 13.43
C ILE A 497 -5.19 -23.73 12.45
N ASN A 498 -5.61 -24.93 12.84
CA ASN A 498 -5.79 -26.05 11.91
C ASN A 498 -6.84 -25.62 10.87
N LEU A 499 -6.41 -25.48 9.62
CA LEU A 499 -7.30 -25.24 8.48
C LEU A 499 -7.97 -26.55 8.09
N SER A 500 -8.88 -27.02 8.93
CA SER A 500 -9.85 -28.06 8.60
C SER A 500 -11.20 -27.60 9.14
N ASN A 501 -11.91 -26.79 8.34
CA ASN A 501 -13.37 -26.70 8.21
C ASN A 501 -13.75 -25.55 7.28
#